data_AF-A0A529M7J4-F1
#
_entry.id   AF-A0A529M7J4-F1
#
_cell.length_a   1.000
_cell.length_b   1.000
_cell.length_c   1.000
_cell.angle_alpha   90.00
_cell.angle_beta   90.00
_cell.angle_gamma   90.00
#
_symmetry.space_group_name_H-M   'P 1'
#
loop_
_entity.id
_entity.type
_entity.pdbx_description
1 polymer ?
#
loop_
_entity_poly.entity_id
_entity_poly.type
_entity_poly.pdbx_seq_one_letter_code
_entity_poly.pdbx_strand_id
1 'polypeptide(L)' 'MNAPLNHPLPLLDLDVLRTFVAIAETGSFTTAANAVFRTPSAVSMQIKKLEDILG' A
#
# COMPACT_ATOMS: atom_id res chain seq x y z
N MET A 1 -12.10 14.17 -26.64
CA MET A 1 -10.71 14.63 -26.40
C MET A 1 -10.09 13.64 -25.43
N ASN A 2 -9.46 12.59 -25.95
CA ASN A 2 -8.95 11.50 -25.12
C ASN A 2 -7.49 11.84 -24.83
N ALA A 3 -7.21 12.33 -23.61
CA ALA A 3 -5.84 12.56 -23.19
C ALA A 3 -5.07 11.22 -23.26
N PRO A 4 -3.86 11.18 -23.83
CA PRO A 4 -3.06 9.96 -23.80
C PRO A 4 -2.74 9.66 -22.33
N LEU A 5 -3.30 8.56 -21.81
CA LEU A 5 -3.00 8.00 -20.47
C LEU A 5 -1.58 7.40 -20.44
N ASN A 6 -0.60 8.13 -20.95
CA ASN A 6 0.78 7.68 -21.04
C ASN A 6 1.59 8.16 -19.81
N HIS A 7 0.97 8.09 -18.63
CA HIS A 7 1.75 8.05 -17.40
C HIS A 7 2.13 6.59 -17.17
N PRO A 8 3.43 6.23 -17.25
CA PRO A 8 3.84 4.90 -16.84
C PRO A 8 3.42 4.73 -15.38
N LEU A 9 2.48 3.81 -15.13
CA LEU A 9 2.07 3.49 -13.77
C LEU A 9 3.32 3.08 -12.99
N PRO A 10 3.54 3.61 -11.78
CA PRO A 10 4.68 3.19 -11.00
C PRO A 10 4.57 1.69 -10.71
N LEU A 11 5.70 1.01 -10.72
CA LEU A 11 5.77 -0.40 -10.33
C LEU A 11 5.46 -0.49 -8.83
N LEU A 12 4.29 -1.04 -8.51
CA LEU A 12 3.83 -1.25 -7.15
C LEU A 12 4.16 -2.67 -6.69
N ASP A 13 4.65 -2.78 -5.46
CA ASP A 13 4.92 -4.06 -4.82
C ASP A 13 3.60 -4.69 -4.35
N LEU A 14 3.36 -5.93 -4.75
CA LEU A 14 2.15 -6.68 -4.37
C LEU A 14 2.05 -6.88 -2.87
N ASP A 15 3.17 -7.02 -2.15
CA ASP A 15 3.14 -7.16 -0.70
C ASP A 15 2.64 -5.88 -0.04
N VAL A 16 3.03 -4.72 -0.57
CA VAL A 16 2.57 -3.41 -0.09
C VAL A 16 1.07 -3.23 -0.38
N LEU A 17 0.61 -3.66 -1.55
CA LEU A 17 -0.81 -3.61 -1.91
C LEU A 17 -1.67 -4.52 -1.03
N ARG A 18 -1.18 -5.73 -0.70
CA ARG A 18 -1.86 -6.64 0.23
C ARG A 18 -1.96 -6.04 1.62
N THR A 19 -0.88 -5.42 2.10
CA THR A 19 -0.88 -4.68 3.36
C THR A 19 -1.91 -3.54 3.34
N PHE A 20 -1.98 -2.77 2.25
CA PHE A 20 -2.95 -1.69 2.09
C PHE A 20 -4.40 -2.20 2.15
N VAL A 21 -4.72 -3.29 1.42
CA VAL A 21 -6.04 -3.91 1.46
C VAL A 21 -6.37 -4.42 2.86
N ALA A 22 -5.43 -5.09 3.54
CA ALA A 22 -5.64 -5.58 4.91
C ALA A 22 -5.93 -4.45 5.91
N ILE A 23 -5.29 -3.28 5.75
CA ILE A 23 -5.61 -2.09 6.55
C ILE A 23 -7.02 -1.58 6.24
N ALA A 24 -7.39 -1.51 4.95
CA ALA A 24 -8.72 -1.05 4.55
C ALA A 24 -9.84 -1.97 5.07
N GLU A 25 -9.60 -3.28 5.11
CA GLU A 25 -10.55 -4.27 5.64
C GLU A 25 -10.65 -4.23 7.17
N THR A 26 -9.53 -4.03 7.87
CA THR A 26 -9.49 -4.11 9.34
C THR A 26 -9.65 -2.76 10.04
N GLY A 27 -9.44 -1.64 9.33
CA GLY A 27 -9.42 -0.29 9.87
C GLY A 27 -8.26 -0.02 10.86
N SER A 28 -7.30 -0.93 11.00
CA SER A 28 -6.25 -0.85 12.03
C SER A 28 -4.91 -1.37 11.53
N PHE A 29 -3.87 -0.55 11.67
CA PHE A 29 -2.49 -0.91 11.32
C PHE A 29 -1.98 -2.11 12.12
N THR A 30 -2.30 -2.19 13.40
CA THR A 30 -1.87 -3.30 14.28
C THR A 30 -2.54 -4.61 13.89
N THR A 31 -3.84 -4.58 13.59
CA THR A 31 -4.58 -5.78 13.21
C THR A 31 -4.17 -6.27 11.82
N ALA A 32 -4.00 -5.35 10.87
CA ALA A 32 -3.50 -5.66 9.54
C ALA A 32 -2.09 -6.27 9.58
N ALA A 33 -1.20 -5.74 10.41
CA ALA A 33 0.16 -6.25 10.58
C ALA A 33 0.18 -7.71 11.03
N ASN A 34 -0.71 -8.10 11.94
CA ASN A 34 -0.88 -9.50 12.34
C ASN A 34 -1.37 -10.37 11.18
N ALA A 35 -2.30 -9.86 10.36
CA ALA A 35 -2.86 -10.60 9.21
C ALA A 35 -1.82 -10.84 8.10
N VAL A 36 -0.86 -9.92 7.91
CA VAL A 36 0.21 -10.04 6.91
C VAL A 36 1.55 -10.52 7.47
N PHE A 37 1.58 -10.97 8.73
CA PHE A 37 2.79 -11.45 9.43
C PHE A 37 3.95 -10.43 9.41
N ARG A 38 3.64 -9.15 9.67
CA ARG A 38 4.61 -8.06 9.77
C ARG A 38 4.49 -7.34 11.11
N THR A 39 5.49 -6.54 11.46
CA THR A 39 5.38 -5.61 12.59
C THR A 39 4.53 -4.40 12.19
N PRO A 40 3.80 -3.75 13.12
CA PRO A 40 3.06 -2.52 12.83
C PRO A 40 3.94 -1.42 12.22
N SER A 41 5.20 -1.29 12.67
CA SER A 41 6.16 -0.34 12.12
C SER A 41 6.52 -0.62 10.65
N ALA A 42 6.69 -1.90 10.27
CA ALA A 42 6.96 -2.28 8.89
C ALA A 42 5.77 -1.96 7.98
N VAL A 43 4.56 -2.22 8.47
CA VAL A 43 3.32 -1.84 7.78
C VAL A 43 3.22 -0.33 7.57
N SER A 44 3.46 0.47 8.61
CA SER A 44 3.49 1.94 8.49
C SER A 44 4.52 2.42 7.45
N MET A 45 5.73 1.84 7.44
CA MET A 45 6.75 2.19 6.45
C MET A 45 6.35 1.81 5.01
N GLN A 46 5.70 0.65 4.83
CA GLN A 46 5.20 0.21 3.52
C GLN A 46 4.13 1.16 2.98
N ILE A 47 3.19 1.60 3.83
CA ILE A 47 2.15 2.55 3.43
C ILE A 47 2.75 3.91 3.12
N LYS A 48 3.66 4.42 3.96
CA LYS A 48 4.34 5.68 3.66
C LYS A 48 5.08 5.63 2.32
N LYS A 49 5.77 4.53 2.03
CA LYS A 49 6.43 4.33 0.73
C LYS A 49 5.41 4.26 -0.42
N LEU A 50 4.25 3.67 -0.21
CA LEU A 50 3.17 3.63 -1.20
C LEU A 50 2.66 5.04 -1.52
N GLU A 51 2.44 5.86 -0.49
CA GLU A 51 2.08 7.28 -0.63
C GLU A 51 3.18 8.04 -1.37
N ASP A 52 4.45 7.90 -0.99
CA ASP A 52 5.58 8.55 -1.67
C ASP A 52 5.67 8.20 -3.17
N ILE A 53 5.23 6.99 -3.56
CA ILE A 53 5.22 6.53 -4.95
C ILE A 53 4.02 7.09 -5.74
N LEU A 54 2.87 7.27 -5.09
CA LEU A 54 1.62 7.65 -5.73
C LEU A 54 1.34 9.17 -5.70
N GLY A 55 1.97 9.91 -4.77
CA GLY A 55 1.79 11.35 -4.55
C GLY A 55 0.73 11.66 -3.50
#